data_AF-A0A7Y5ZFC1-F1
#
_entry.id   AF-A0A7Y5ZFC1-F1
#
_cell.length_a   1.000
_cell.length_b   1.000
_cell.length_c   1.000
_cell.angle_alpha   90.00
_cell.angle_beta   90.00
_cell.angle_gamma   90.00
#
_symmetry.space_group_name_H-M   'P 1'
#
loop_
_entity.id
_entity.type
_entity.pdbx_description
1 polymer ?
#
loop_
_entity_poly.entity_id
_entity_poly.type
_entity_poly.pdbx_seq_one_letter_code
_entity_poly.pdbx_strand_id
1 'polypeptide(L)'
;MHTTSYNHAHDRAQLLARRHERDLHWAKERRRQQEREAAEARALLAVSPLRLARAALWTAGLALVAIGGAWVAALALLGPAWAAVADGVGTVLVLGVLLGAAVALGRLRARRAAARTLLHAREVRLSHTQYHIHESVHSFIDARVDVVNTRDVVPA
;
A
#
# COMPACT_ATOMS: atom_id res chain seq x y z
N MET A 1 4.33 -61.10 12.59
CA MET A 1 4.78 -59.80 13.13
C MET A 1 5.21 -58.97 11.93
N HIS A 2 4.28 -58.24 11.30
CA HIS A 2 4.58 -57.47 10.09
C HIS A 2 5.31 -56.20 10.50
N THR A 3 6.63 -56.20 10.38
CA THR A 3 7.41 -54.97 10.42
C THR A 3 7.25 -54.30 9.07
N THR A 4 6.32 -53.35 8.98
CA THR A 4 6.21 -52.46 7.82
C THR A 4 7.55 -51.78 7.64
N SER A 5 8.27 -52.10 6.56
CA SER A 5 9.53 -51.45 6.20
C SER A 5 9.31 -49.94 6.11
N TYR A 6 10.06 -49.17 6.89
CA TYR A 6 9.91 -47.72 6.94
C TYR A 6 10.35 -47.08 5.62
N ASN A 7 9.42 -46.44 4.93
CA ASN A 7 9.65 -45.89 3.60
C ASN A 7 10.13 -44.42 3.69
N HIS A 8 11.45 -44.24 3.75
CA HIS A 8 12.09 -42.92 3.72
C HIS A 8 11.72 -42.07 2.48
N ALA A 9 11.40 -42.68 1.35
CA ALA A 9 11.02 -41.97 0.14
C ALA A 9 9.62 -41.34 0.29
N HIS A 10 8.69 -42.07 0.92
CA HIS A 10 7.36 -41.55 1.22
C HIS A 10 7.41 -40.34 2.17
N ASP A 11 8.25 -40.40 3.21
CA ASP A 11 8.39 -39.30 4.16
C ASP A 11 9.03 -38.06 3.54
N ARG A 12 10.03 -38.23 2.66
CA ARG A 12 10.61 -37.13 1.88
C ARG A 12 9.58 -36.49 0.94
N ALA A 13 8.77 -37.30 0.25
CA ALA A 13 7.70 -36.83 -0.60
C ALA A 13 6.64 -36.04 0.21
N GLN A 14 6.25 -36.54 1.40
CA GLN A 14 5.33 -35.83 2.28
C GLN A 14 5.88 -34.48 2.76
N LEU A 15 7.17 -34.43 3.10
CA LEU A 15 7.83 -33.18 3.52
C LEU A 15 7.86 -32.15 2.40
N LEU A 16 8.12 -32.57 1.16
CA LEU A 16 8.08 -31.70 -0.03
C LEU A 16 6.66 -31.19 -0.29
N ALA A 17 5.66 -32.07 -0.26
CA ALA A 17 4.26 -31.67 -0.45
C ALA A 17 3.80 -30.62 0.58
N ARG A 18 4.18 -30.77 1.86
CA ARG A 18 3.88 -29.77 2.90
C ARG A 18 4.62 -28.44 2.73
N ARG A 19 5.80 -28.44 2.11
CA ARG A 19 6.51 -27.19 1.75
C ARG A 19 5.75 -26.46 0.66
N HIS A 20 5.44 -27.14 -0.44
CA HIS A 20 4.69 -26.53 -1.53
C HIS A 20 3.29 -26.06 -1.12
N GLU A 21 2.62 -26.75 -0.20
CA GLU A 21 1.33 -26.30 0.36
C GLU A 21 1.47 -24.97 1.12
N ARG A 22 2.51 -24.83 1.95
CA ARG A 22 2.80 -23.56 2.65
C ARG A 22 3.15 -22.45 1.68
N ASP A 23 3.94 -22.74 0.66
CA ASP A 23 4.34 -21.77 -0.35
C ASP A 23 3.13 -21.28 -1.17
N LEU A 24 2.23 -22.20 -1.55
CA LEU A 24 0.96 -21.86 -2.21
C LEU A 24 0.04 -21.04 -1.30
N HIS A 25 -0.05 -21.38 -0.02
CA HIS A 25 -0.86 -20.62 0.93
C HIS A 25 -0.32 -19.19 1.08
N TRP A 26 0.99 -19.05 1.21
CA TRP A 26 1.66 -17.76 1.26
C TRP A 26 1.47 -16.96 -0.04
N ALA A 27 1.60 -17.60 -1.20
CA ALA A 27 1.37 -16.97 -2.49
C ALA A 27 -0.08 -16.49 -2.64
N LYS A 28 -1.05 -17.26 -2.15
CA LYS A 28 -2.47 -16.89 -2.13
C LYS A 28 -2.73 -15.68 -1.23
N GLU A 29 -2.11 -15.63 -0.05
CA GLU A 29 -2.26 -14.48 0.86
C GLU A 29 -1.60 -13.22 0.29
N ARG A 30 -0.39 -13.34 -0.26
CA ARG A 30 0.30 -12.27 -1.01
C ARG A 30 -0.58 -11.72 -2.14
N ARG A 31 -1.23 -12.61 -2.90
CA ARG A 31 -2.16 -12.20 -3.97
C ARG A 31 -3.34 -11.42 -3.43
N ARG A 32 -3.97 -11.89 -2.35
CA ARG A 32 -5.10 -11.18 -1.70
C ARG A 32 -4.68 -9.80 -1.21
N GLN A 33 -3.50 -9.70 -0.62
CA GLN A 33 -2.94 -8.42 -0.20
C GLN A 33 -2.72 -7.48 -1.39
N GLN A 34 -2.12 -7.98 -2.48
CA GLN A 34 -1.95 -7.19 -3.71
C GLN A 34 -3.27 -6.75 -4.34
N GLU A 35 -4.30 -7.58 -4.29
CA GLU A 35 -5.65 -7.24 -4.78
C GLU A 35 -6.28 -6.13 -3.93
N ARG A 36 -6.09 -6.15 -2.61
CA ARG A 36 -6.51 -5.07 -1.70
C ARG A 36 -5.76 -3.78 -2.00
N GLU A 37 -4.44 -3.82 -2.09
CA GLU A 37 -3.60 -2.65 -2.41
C GLU A 37 -3.97 -2.05 -3.77
N ALA A 38 -4.26 -2.88 -4.77
CA ALA A 38 -4.72 -2.42 -6.09
C ALA A 38 -6.14 -1.82 -6.04
N ALA A 39 -7.04 -2.38 -5.23
CA ALA A 39 -8.38 -1.82 -5.02
C ALA A 39 -8.31 -0.45 -4.33
N GLU A 40 -7.48 -0.31 -3.30
CA GLU A 40 -7.22 0.96 -2.62
C GLU A 40 -6.60 2.00 -3.56
N ALA A 41 -5.61 1.62 -4.36
CA ALA A 41 -4.99 2.49 -5.35
C ALA A 41 -6.01 2.99 -6.39
N ARG A 42 -6.91 2.12 -6.88
CA ARG A 42 -8.00 2.51 -7.79
C ARG A 42 -9.02 3.42 -7.11
N ALA A 43 -9.42 3.11 -5.88
CA ALA A 43 -10.32 3.94 -5.11
C ALA A 43 -9.74 5.35 -4.91
N LEU A 44 -8.47 5.46 -4.55
CA LEU A 44 -7.76 6.74 -4.40
C LEU A 44 -7.73 7.54 -5.71
N LEU A 45 -7.56 6.89 -6.86
CA LEU A 45 -7.53 7.55 -8.16
C LEU A 45 -8.93 7.95 -8.65
N ALA A 46 -9.96 7.18 -8.31
CA ALA A 46 -11.36 7.45 -8.66
C ALA A 46 -11.92 8.68 -7.95
N VAL A 47 -11.45 8.99 -6.73
CA VAL A 47 -11.82 10.23 -6.06
C VAL A 47 -11.22 11.43 -6.79
N SER A 48 -12.04 12.46 -7.05
CA SER A 48 -11.59 13.66 -7.71
C SER A 48 -10.51 14.38 -6.90
N PRO A 49 -9.47 14.94 -7.56
CA PRO A 49 -8.34 15.56 -6.87
C PRO A 49 -8.79 16.74 -6.02
N LEU A 50 -9.80 17.49 -6.47
CA LEU A 50 -10.39 18.60 -5.72
C LEU A 50 -11.08 18.13 -4.44
N ARG A 51 -11.76 16.98 -4.46
CA ARG A 51 -12.45 16.46 -3.26
C ARG A 51 -11.47 15.98 -2.20
N LEU A 52 -10.31 15.45 -2.62
CA LEU A 52 -9.20 15.10 -1.72
C LEU A 52 -8.51 16.35 -1.14
N ALA A 53 -8.29 17.37 -1.99
CA ALA A 53 -7.66 18.62 -1.57
C ALA A 53 -8.60 19.52 -0.74
N ARG A 54 -9.91 19.30 -0.83
CA ARG A 54 -10.95 20.14 -0.24
C ARG A 54 -10.70 20.45 1.24
N ALA A 55 -10.39 19.42 2.03
CA ALA A 55 -10.15 19.62 3.47
C ALA A 55 -8.95 20.54 3.71
N ALA A 56 -7.82 20.29 3.05
CA ALA A 56 -6.61 21.10 3.17
C ALA A 56 -6.84 22.56 2.71
N LEU A 57 -7.58 22.74 1.61
CA LEU A 57 -7.92 24.07 1.08
C LEU A 57 -8.85 24.83 2.02
N TRP A 58 -9.89 24.18 2.57
CA TRP A 58 -10.78 24.81 3.54
C TRP A 58 -10.07 25.17 4.83
N THR A 59 -9.24 24.28 5.38
CA THR A 59 -8.47 24.58 6.60
C THR A 59 -7.50 25.72 6.38
N ALA A 60 -6.82 25.77 5.23
CA ALA A 60 -5.93 26.87 4.89
C ALA A 60 -6.70 28.18 4.70
N GLY A 61 -7.83 28.14 3.99
CA GLY A 61 -8.69 29.31 3.80
C GLY A 61 -9.22 29.88 5.12
N LEU A 62 -9.74 29.03 6.00
CA LEU A 62 -10.21 29.44 7.33
C LEU A 62 -9.07 30.03 8.18
N ALA A 63 -7.90 29.41 8.16
CA ALA A 63 -6.73 29.93 8.87
C ALA A 63 -6.31 31.31 8.34
N LEU A 64 -6.28 31.51 7.03
CA LEU A 64 -5.96 32.80 6.42
C LEU A 64 -6.99 33.89 6.77
N VAL A 65 -8.28 33.55 6.78
CA VAL A 65 -9.34 34.48 7.21
C VAL A 65 -9.17 34.86 8.68
N ALA A 66 -8.87 33.89 9.55
CA ALA A 66 -8.63 34.15 10.96
C ALA A 66 -7.39 35.03 11.18
N ILE A 67 -6.29 34.77 10.47
CA ILE A 67 -5.07 35.60 10.52
C ILE A 67 -5.37 37.01 10.04
N GLY A 68 -6.09 37.17 8.92
CA GLY A 68 -6.48 38.47 8.40
C GLY A 68 -7.35 39.27 9.38
N GLY A 69 -8.35 38.62 9.99
CA GLY A 69 -9.18 39.24 11.01
C GLY A 69 -8.39 39.66 12.26
N ALA A 70 -7.49 38.81 12.74
CA ALA A 70 -6.61 39.12 13.86
C ALA A 70 -5.64 40.26 13.54
N TRP A 71 -5.12 40.32 12.32
CA TRP A 71 -4.23 41.39 11.86
C TRP A 71 -4.95 42.74 11.79
N VAL A 72 -6.16 42.79 11.21
CA VAL A 72 -6.98 44.02 11.19
C VAL A 72 -7.31 44.49 12.61
N ALA A 73 -7.70 43.56 13.50
CA ALA A 73 -7.95 43.89 14.90
C ALA A 73 -6.69 44.43 15.59
N ALA A 74 -5.53 43.80 15.36
CA ALA A 74 -4.26 44.23 15.91
C ALA A 74 -3.90 45.66 15.47
N LEU A 75 -4.08 46.00 14.18
CA LEU A 75 -3.83 47.36 13.69
C LEU A 75 -4.80 48.40 14.26
N ALA A 76 -6.04 48.00 14.59
CA ALA A 76 -7.02 48.91 15.18
C ALA A 76 -6.82 49.13 16.68
N LEU A 77 -6.30 48.13 17.40
CA LEU A 77 -6.15 48.13 18.87
C LEU A 77 -4.76 48.56 19.33
N LEU A 78 -3.72 48.32 18.53
CA LEU A 78 -2.34 48.61 18.88
C LEU A 78 -1.93 49.99 18.37
N GLY A 79 -1.11 50.69 19.16
CA GLY A 79 -0.51 51.95 18.73
C GLY A 79 0.43 51.77 17.53
N PRO A 80 0.72 52.84 16.77
CA PRO A 80 1.47 52.79 15.51
C PRO A 80 2.90 52.21 15.66
N ALA A 81 3.49 52.30 16.86
CA ALA A 81 4.79 51.70 17.17
C ALA A 81 4.81 50.16 17.04
N TRP A 82 3.65 49.50 17.11
CA TRP A 82 3.52 48.03 17.04
C TRP A 82 3.11 47.52 15.65
N ALA A 83 2.82 48.41 14.69
CA ALA A 83 2.34 48.01 13.36
C ALA A 83 3.33 47.08 12.64
N ALA A 84 4.63 47.41 12.67
CA ALA A 84 5.67 46.58 12.06
C ALA A 84 5.76 45.17 12.69
N VAL A 85 5.50 45.05 13.99
CA VAL A 85 5.47 43.75 14.68
C VAL A 85 4.25 42.94 14.26
N ALA A 86 3.07 43.58 14.19
CA ALA A 86 1.85 42.95 13.71
C ALA A 86 1.98 42.45 12.26
N ASP A 87 2.61 43.25 11.38
CA ASP A 87 2.90 42.88 10.00
C ASP A 87 3.86 41.70 9.92
N GLY A 88 4.95 41.71 10.70
CA GLY A 88 5.91 40.61 10.75
C GLY A 88 5.28 39.30 11.21
N VAL A 89 4.52 39.33 12.30
CA VAL A 89 3.80 38.16 12.83
C VAL A 89 2.77 37.66 11.82
N GLY A 90 1.97 38.55 11.25
CA GLY A 90 0.98 38.20 10.22
C GLY A 90 1.63 37.52 9.01
N THR A 91 2.75 38.06 8.54
CA THR A 91 3.51 37.50 7.42
C THR A 91 4.01 36.09 7.71
N VAL A 92 4.62 35.86 8.89
CA VAL A 92 5.13 34.54 9.28
C VAL A 92 3.99 33.52 9.37
N LEU A 93 2.84 33.90 9.95
CA LEU A 93 1.67 33.02 10.05
C LEU A 93 1.12 32.65 8.67
N VAL A 94 0.97 33.63 7.76
CA VAL A 94 0.52 33.38 6.39
C VAL A 94 1.46 32.42 5.67
N LEU A 95 2.78 32.64 5.75
CA LEU A 95 3.77 31.75 5.15
C LEU A 95 3.67 30.33 5.71
N GLY A 96 3.49 30.17 7.03
CA GLY A 96 3.30 28.87 7.67
C GLY A 96 2.08 28.11 7.14
N VAL A 97 0.94 28.80 6.99
CA VAL A 97 -0.29 28.22 6.43
C VAL A 97 -0.09 27.79 4.97
N LEU A 98 0.52 28.64 4.15
CA LEU A 98 0.79 28.35 2.74
C LEU A 98 1.74 27.16 2.58
N LEU A 99 2.81 27.10 3.38
CA LEU A 99 3.76 25.99 3.39
C LEU A 99 3.09 24.69 3.82
N GLY A 100 2.29 24.72 4.88
CA GLY A 100 1.51 23.56 5.34
C GLY A 100 0.54 23.04 4.26
N ALA A 101 -0.16 23.94 3.58
CA ALA A 101 -1.04 23.60 2.48
C ALA A 101 -0.27 22.99 1.29
N ALA A 102 0.88 23.57 0.93
CA ALA A 102 1.74 23.06 -0.13
C ALA A 102 2.25 21.64 0.17
N VAL A 103 2.70 21.39 1.41
CA VAL A 103 3.14 20.05 1.86
C VAL A 103 1.99 19.04 1.82
N ALA A 104 0.80 19.42 2.29
CA ALA A 104 -0.37 18.55 2.26
C ALA A 104 -0.77 18.16 0.83
N LEU A 105 -0.83 19.15 -0.08
CA LEU A 105 -1.11 18.93 -1.50
C LEU A 105 -0.01 18.11 -2.18
N GLY A 106 1.25 18.37 -1.85
CA GLY A 106 2.40 17.61 -2.35
C GLY A 106 2.32 16.13 -1.95
N ARG A 107 1.97 15.83 -0.69
CA ARG A 107 1.76 14.45 -0.21
C ARG A 107 0.61 13.76 -0.94
N LEU A 108 -0.51 14.45 -1.18
CA LEU A 108 -1.63 13.91 -1.97
C LEU A 108 -1.20 13.61 -3.41
N ARG A 109 -0.44 14.51 -4.05
CA ARG A 109 0.10 14.31 -5.40
C ARG A 109 1.05 13.11 -5.46
N ALA A 110 1.97 12.99 -4.49
CA ALA A 110 2.90 11.88 -4.40
C ALA A 110 2.18 10.53 -4.22
N ARG A 111 1.16 10.46 -3.34
CA ARG A 111 0.33 9.26 -3.15
C ARG A 111 -0.37 8.83 -4.43
N ARG A 112 -0.93 9.78 -5.19
CA ARG A 112 -1.56 9.49 -6.49
C ARG A 112 -0.54 9.04 -7.53
N ALA A 113 0.65 9.63 -7.55
CA ALA A 113 1.72 9.18 -8.45
C ALA A 113 2.15 7.73 -8.14
N ALA A 114 2.35 7.40 -6.86
CA ALA A 114 2.66 6.05 -6.41
C ALA A 114 1.54 5.05 -6.75
N ALA A 115 0.27 5.43 -6.61
CA ALA A 115 -0.85 4.59 -7.00
C ALA A 115 -0.86 4.27 -8.51
N ARG A 116 -0.51 5.26 -9.35
CA ARG A 116 -0.39 5.04 -10.81
C ARG A 116 0.78 4.13 -11.15
N THR A 117 1.95 4.35 -10.55
CA THR A 117 3.13 3.50 -10.82
C THR A 117 2.89 2.06 -10.37
N LEU A 118 2.20 1.84 -9.25
CA LEU A 118 1.81 0.51 -8.79
C LEU A 118 0.93 -0.20 -9.82
N LEU A 119 -0.12 0.46 -10.31
CA LEU A 119 -1.03 -0.13 -11.29
C LEU A 119 -0.34 -0.40 -12.62
N HIS A 120 0.49 0.53 -13.10
CA HIS A 120 1.23 0.35 -14.35
C HIS A 120 2.26 -0.79 -14.25
N ALA A 121 2.99 -0.87 -13.13
CA ALA A 121 3.93 -1.96 -12.89
C ALA A 121 3.23 -3.32 -12.73
N ARG A 122 1.97 -3.34 -12.31
CA ARG A 122 1.15 -4.55 -12.25
C ARG A 122 0.75 -5.01 -13.65
N GLU A 123 0.30 -4.10 -14.52
CA GLU A 123 -0.03 -4.40 -15.92
C GLU A 123 1.16 -5.03 -16.65
N VAL A 124 2.36 -4.47 -16.48
CA VAL A 124 3.59 -4.99 -17.08
C VAL A 124 3.97 -6.39 -16.56
N ARG A 125 3.70 -6.69 -15.29
CA ARG A 125 4.08 -7.98 -14.67
C ARG A 125 3.09 -9.10 -14.90
N LEU A 126 1.86 -8.82 -15.31
CA LEU A 126 0.80 -9.82 -15.42
C LEU A 126 1.11 -10.91 -16.45
N SER A 127 1.80 -10.59 -17.55
CA SER A 127 2.22 -11.58 -18.54
C SER A 127 3.31 -12.52 -18.00
N HIS A 128 4.31 -11.98 -17.32
CA HIS A 128 5.43 -12.75 -16.78
C HIS A 128 5.03 -13.60 -15.56
N THR A 129 4.10 -13.12 -14.73
CA THR A 129 3.66 -13.86 -13.53
C THR A 129 2.70 -15.01 -13.85
N GLN A 130 1.94 -14.95 -14.95
CA GLN A 130 1.09 -16.08 -15.37
C GLN A 130 1.90 -17.35 -15.68
N TYR A 131 3.09 -17.19 -16.27
CA TYR A 131 4.00 -18.30 -16.56
C TYR A 131 4.47 -19.01 -15.26
N HIS A 132 5.00 -18.25 -14.29
CA HIS A 132 5.50 -18.81 -13.03
C HIS A 132 4.39 -19.42 -12.14
N ILE A 133 3.17 -18.89 -12.23
CA ILE A 133 2.00 -19.47 -11.55
C ILE A 133 1.65 -20.83 -12.15
N HIS A 134 1.71 -20.97 -13.49
CA HIS A 134 1.43 -22.22 -14.16
C HIS A 134 2.46 -23.31 -13.81
N GLU A 135 3.75 -22.95 -13.79
CA GLU A 135 4.85 -23.84 -13.44
C GLU A 135 4.79 -24.30 -11.96
N SER A 136 4.52 -23.38 -11.03
CA SER A 136 4.40 -23.71 -9.60
C SER A 136 3.20 -24.60 -9.26
N VAL A 137 2.09 -24.50 -10.00
CA VAL A 137 0.95 -25.41 -9.85
C VAL A 137 1.28 -26.82 -10.32
N HIS A 138 1.98 -26.96 -11.46
CA HIS A 138 2.41 -28.27 -11.97
C HIS A 138 3.37 -28.95 -10.98
N SER A 139 4.36 -28.21 -10.48
CA SER A 139 5.30 -28.72 -9.46
C SER A 139 4.58 -29.21 -8.18
N PHE A 140 3.51 -28.54 -7.74
CA PHE A 140 2.71 -29.01 -6.61
C PHE A 140 1.92 -30.30 -6.91
N ILE A 141 1.34 -30.38 -8.11
CA ILE A 141 0.59 -31.58 -8.54
C ILE A 141 1.54 -32.77 -8.62
N ASP A 142 2.71 -32.61 -9.25
CA ASP A 142 3.74 -33.64 -9.36
C ASP A 142 4.19 -34.13 -7.97
N ALA A 143 4.45 -33.20 -7.04
CA ALA A 143 4.81 -33.55 -5.67
C ALA A 143 3.72 -34.34 -4.93
N ARG A 144 2.43 -34.12 -5.24
CA ARG A 144 1.32 -34.88 -4.64
C ARG A 144 1.17 -36.25 -5.29
N VAL A 145 1.39 -36.34 -6.60
CA VAL A 145 1.42 -37.62 -7.33
C VAL A 145 2.57 -38.49 -6.81
N ASP A 146 3.75 -37.94 -6.56
CA ASP A 146 4.89 -38.65 -5.97
C ASP A 146 4.60 -39.20 -4.56
N VAL A 147 3.86 -38.45 -3.73
CA VAL A 147 3.41 -38.94 -2.42
C VAL A 147 2.49 -40.16 -2.55
N VAL A 148 1.61 -40.18 -3.55
CA VAL A 148 0.72 -41.32 -3.82
C VAL A 148 1.52 -42.51 -4.35
N ASN A 149 2.35 -42.30 -5.37
CA ASN A 149 3.17 -43.35 -5.98
C ASN A 149 4.13 -44.00 -4.98
N THR A 150 4.70 -43.24 -4.04
CA THR A 150 5.57 -43.79 -2.99
C THR A 150 4.83 -44.61 -1.93
N ARG A 151 3.50 -44.55 -1.82
CA ARG A 151 2.72 -45.45 -0.95
C ARG A 151 2.57 -46.86 -1.53
N ASP A 152 2.43 -46.97 -2.84
CA ASP A 152 2.14 -48.24 -3.52
C ASP A 152 3.38 -49.10 -3.77
N VAL A 153 4.59 -48.53 -3.61
CA VAL A 153 5.89 -49.19 -3.86
C VAL A 153 6.41 -49.97 -2.64
N VAL A 154 5.57 -50.26 -1.63
CA VAL A 154 5.94 -51.18 -0.53
C VAL A 154 5.50 -52.60 -0.92
N PRO A 155 6.37 -53.46 -1.48
CA PRO A 155 6.04 -54.87 -1.64
C PRO A 155 5.86 -55.52 -0.26
N ALA A 156 4.83 -56.35 -0.13
CA ALA A 156 4.54 -57.16 1.05
C ALA A 156 5.61 -58.23 1.30
#